data_AF-A0A1I7TRG8-F1
#
_entry.id   AF-A0A1I7TRG8-F1
#
_cell.length_a   1.000
_cell.length_b   1.000
_cell.length_c   1.000
_cell.angle_alpha   90.00
_cell.angle_beta   90.00
_cell.angle_gamma   90.00
#
_symmetry.space_group_name_H-M   'P 1'
#
loop_
_entity.id
_entity.type
_entity.pdbx_description
1 polymer ?
#
loop_
_entity_poly.entity_id
_entity_poly.type
_entity_poly.pdbx_seq_one_letter_code
_entity_poly.pdbx_strand_id
1 'polypeptide(L)'
;MAQWGYSGLIQFYIMAELCGMIALSILEMFYYRLQVTVLHQKLPVYIKLSKFRVWLFRFSLVLIPVIATITFSPAIISQEEAAMDTWKKNPEFPPEITCYSVIIAATASNIFWLILFLYFFEIIIAVSGAVGPLIYIVRFMSKNFRLSKETKKLQRVLLMSLFIQGSIHGIFIFIPVFFQFYALFFQLTSNDFAFVMLLSFAYHGFLSTCAMIIFTKPLRIRMFFCSRWTSKTEQQTQLPSLTKAITNI
;
A
#
# COMPACT_ATOMS: atom_id res chain seq x y z
N MET A 1 -3.38 -17.07 11.24
CA MET A 1 -2.71 -16.34 12.34
C MET A 1 -3.43 -16.52 13.67
N ALA A 2 -4.73 -16.26 13.78
CA ALA A 2 -5.50 -16.55 15.00
C ALA A 2 -5.45 -18.03 15.43
N GLN A 3 -5.58 -18.97 14.48
CA GLN A 3 -5.43 -20.42 14.72
C GLN A 3 -4.03 -20.84 15.20
N TRP A 4 -3.03 -19.97 15.03
CA TRP A 4 -1.65 -20.21 15.47
C TRP A 4 -1.33 -19.49 16.79
N GLY A 5 -2.34 -18.95 17.48
CA GLY A 5 -2.21 -18.30 18.78
C GLY A 5 -1.75 -16.84 18.74
N TYR A 6 -1.73 -16.19 17.57
CA TYR A 6 -1.36 -14.77 17.47
C TYR A 6 -2.51 -13.85 17.88
N SER A 7 -2.20 -12.83 18.69
CA SER A 7 -3.17 -11.81 19.09
C SER A 7 -3.64 -10.98 17.90
N GLY A 8 -4.84 -10.41 18.02
CA GLY A 8 -5.34 -9.43 17.06
C GLY A 8 -4.38 -8.25 16.95
N LEU A 9 -3.86 -7.77 18.08
CA LEU A 9 -2.92 -6.65 18.14
C LEU A 9 -1.66 -6.89 17.27
N ILE A 10 -1.07 -8.09 17.34
CA ILE A 10 0.09 -8.47 16.51
C ILE A 10 -0.30 -8.44 15.03
N GLN A 11 -1.46 -9.02 14.68
CA GLN A 11 -1.93 -9.05 13.30
C GLN A 11 -2.13 -7.63 12.74
N PHE A 12 -2.64 -6.71 13.55
CA PHE A 12 -2.78 -5.31 13.17
C PHE A 12 -1.44 -4.60 12.99
N TYR A 13 -0.49 -4.76 13.91
CA TYR A 13 0.84 -4.14 13.73
C TYR A 13 1.55 -4.65 12.48
N ILE A 14 1.49 -5.95 12.21
CA ILE A 14 2.05 -6.53 10.98
C ILE A 14 1.34 -5.96 9.75
N MET A 15 -0.01 -5.91 9.75
CA MET A 15 -0.78 -5.38 8.62
C MET A 15 -0.47 -3.90 8.37
N ALA A 16 -0.41 -3.10 9.43
CA ALA A 16 -0.11 -1.68 9.36
C ALA A 16 1.32 -1.46 8.82
N GLU A 17 2.29 -2.26 9.26
CA GLU A 17 3.66 -2.20 8.77
C GLU A 17 3.77 -2.56 7.28
N LEU A 18 3.06 -3.61 6.83
CA LEU A 18 2.99 -3.96 5.41
C LEU A 18 2.36 -2.84 4.57
N CYS A 19 1.32 -2.17 5.09
CA CYS A 19 0.75 -0.99 4.45
C CYS A 19 1.75 0.18 4.41
N GLY A 20 2.52 0.37 5.48
CA GLY A 20 3.63 1.33 5.55
C GLY A 20 4.69 1.07 4.47
N MET A 21 5.08 -0.18 4.26
CA MET A 21 6.02 -0.56 3.19
C MET A 21 5.48 -0.27 1.79
N ILE A 22 4.17 -0.45 1.55
CA ILE A 22 3.52 -0.05 0.29
C ILE A 22 3.60 1.47 0.12
N ALA A 23 3.30 2.24 1.17
CA ALA A 23 3.38 3.69 1.15
C ALA A 23 4.82 4.19 0.91
N LEU A 24 5.83 3.57 1.52
CA LEU A 24 7.24 3.87 1.27
C LEU A 24 7.61 3.65 -0.20
N SER A 25 7.21 2.52 -0.79
CA SER A 25 7.46 2.22 -2.21
C SER A 25 6.89 3.31 -3.13
N ILE A 26 5.65 3.76 -2.87
CA ILE A 26 5.03 4.86 -3.61
C ILE A 26 5.81 6.16 -3.42
N LEU A 27 6.18 6.49 -2.18
CA LEU A 27 6.90 7.70 -1.83
C LEU A 27 8.28 7.78 -2.51
N GLU A 28 9.03 6.67 -2.51
CA GLU A 28 10.30 6.54 -3.21
C GLU A 28 10.14 6.68 -4.72
N MET A 29 9.09 6.08 -5.29
CA MET A 29 8.80 6.22 -6.71
C MET A 29 8.58 7.69 -7.10
N PHE A 30 7.81 8.45 -6.31
CA PHE A 30 7.63 9.90 -6.53
C PHE A 30 8.94 10.69 -6.35
N TYR A 31 9.73 10.35 -5.33
CA TYR A 31 11.03 10.99 -5.08
C TYR A 31 12.01 10.78 -6.24
N TYR A 32 12.20 9.54 -6.70
CA TYR A 32 13.10 9.26 -7.83
C TYR A 32 12.62 9.89 -9.13
N ARG A 33 11.30 9.93 -9.36
CA ARG A 33 10.73 10.63 -10.52
C ARG A 33 11.04 12.12 -10.48
N LEU A 34 10.87 12.76 -9.33
CA LEU A 34 11.23 14.15 -9.14
C LEU A 34 12.72 14.38 -9.42
N GLN A 35 13.60 13.52 -8.90
CA GLN A 35 15.05 13.62 -9.11
C GLN A 35 15.42 13.56 -10.60
N VAL A 36 14.85 12.60 -11.35
CA VAL A 36 15.13 12.44 -12.79
C VAL A 36 14.58 13.61 -13.61
N THR A 37 13.38 14.11 -13.29
CA THR A 37 12.79 15.23 -14.03
C THR A 37 13.54 16.55 -13.81
N VAL A 38 14.12 16.76 -12.62
CA VAL A 38 14.76 18.03 -12.23
C VAL A 38 16.29 17.99 -12.36
N LEU A 39 16.89 16.86 -12.77
CA LEU A 39 18.35 16.61 -12.84
C LEU A 39 19.17 17.74 -13.51
N HIS A 40 18.57 18.47 -14.45
CA HIS A 40 19.25 19.53 -15.23
C HIS A 40 19.08 20.94 -14.64
N GLN A 41 18.43 21.11 -13.48
CA GLN A 41 18.19 22.43 -12.88
C GLN A 41 18.62 22.54 -11.41
N LYS A 42 19.11 23.73 -11.05
CA LYS A 42 19.53 24.12 -9.69
C LYS A 42 18.32 24.39 -8.77
N LEU A 43 17.47 23.40 -8.51
CA LEU A 43 16.42 23.48 -7.48
C LEU A 43 16.69 22.51 -6.31
N PRO A 44 17.74 22.77 -5.51
CA PRO A 44 18.15 21.85 -4.45
C PRO A 44 17.15 21.76 -3.30
N VAL A 45 16.37 22.81 -3.03
CA VAL A 45 15.49 22.88 -1.84
C VAL A 45 14.37 21.83 -1.93
N TYR A 46 13.69 21.74 -3.06
CA TYR A 46 12.54 20.85 -3.20
C TYR A 46 12.93 19.36 -3.24
N ILE A 47 14.09 19.05 -3.84
CA ILE A 47 14.66 17.71 -3.83
C ILE A 47 15.12 17.35 -2.41
N LYS A 48 15.79 18.26 -1.69
CA LYS A 48 16.18 18.06 -0.28
C LYS A 48 14.97 17.80 0.61
N LEU A 49 13.89 18.56 0.45
CA LEU A 49 12.65 18.38 1.22
C LEU A 49 12.01 17.01 0.94
N SER A 50 11.92 16.60 -0.33
CA SER A 50 11.40 15.28 -0.68
C SER A 50 12.28 14.15 -0.16
N LYS A 51 13.61 14.30 -0.20
CA LYS A 51 14.56 13.35 0.40
C LYS A 51 14.38 13.25 1.91
N PHE A 52 14.23 14.38 2.59
CA PHE A 52 13.98 14.43 4.03
C PHE A 52 12.68 13.69 4.40
N ARG A 53 11.60 13.89 3.65
CA ARG A 53 10.32 13.16 3.87
C ARG A 53 10.47 11.66 3.71
N VAL A 54 11.14 11.18 2.65
CA VAL A 54 11.42 9.75 2.46
C VAL A 54 12.22 9.19 3.63
N TRP A 55 13.25 9.91 4.07
CA TRP A 55 14.08 9.49 5.20
C TRP A 55 13.30 9.47 6.51
N LEU A 56 12.47 10.48 6.77
CA LEU A 56 11.60 10.55 7.94
C LEU A 56 10.60 9.38 7.96
N PHE A 57 10.03 9.03 6.81
CA PHE A 57 9.13 7.88 6.67
C PHE A 57 9.86 6.55 6.90
N ARG A 58 11.08 6.38 6.38
CA ARG A 58 11.90 5.18 6.67
C ARG A 58 12.22 5.07 8.16
N PHE A 59 12.46 6.20 8.81
CA PHE A 59 12.69 6.23 10.26
C PHE A 59 11.42 5.88 11.04
N SER A 60 10.24 6.37 10.64
CA SER A 60 8.96 6.01 11.29
C SER A 60 8.65 4.52 11.19
N LEU A 61 8.88 3.89 10.03
CA LEU A 61 8.68 2.46 9.83
C LEU A 61 9.53 1.58 10.77
N VAL A 62 10.70 2.06 11.19
CA VAL A 62 11.50 1.33 12.19
C VAL A 62 11.06 1.68 13.61
N LEU A 63 10.76 2.96 13.86
CA LEU A 63 10.44 3.46 15.19
C LEU A 63 9.09 2.91 15.71
N ILE A 64 8.05 2.87 14.87
CA ILE A 64 6.70 2.47 15.28
C ILE A 64 6.67 1.01 15.79
N PRO A 65 7.23 0.01 15.07
CA PRO A 65 7.32 -1.36 15.58
C PRO A 65 8.12 -1.50 16.88
N VAL A 66 9.17 -0.70 17.05
CA VAL A 66 9.96 -0.70 18.30
C VAL A 66 9.11 -0.21 19.47
N ILE A 67 8.40 0.92 19.30
CA ILE A 67 7.47 1.43 20.31
C ILE A 67 6.38 0.40 20.58
N ALA A 68 5.76 -0.15 19.54
CA ALA A 68 4.70 -1.14 19.64
C ALA A 68 5.15 -2.40 20.41
N THR A 69 6.39 -2.85 20.21
CA THR A 69 6.99 -3.98 20.94
C THR A 69 7.20 -3.64 22.41
N ILE A 70 7.76 -2.47 22.73
CA ILE A 70 7.97 -2.02 24.11
C ILE A 70 6.64 -1.89 24.86
N THR A 71 5.62 -1.36 24.20
CA THR A 71 4.29 -1.14 24.79
C THR A 71 3.36 -2.35 24.66
N PHE A 72 3.83 -3.49 24.16
CA PHE A 72 2.97 -4.61 23.78
C PHE A 72 2.19 -5.20 24.95
N SER A 73 2.87 -5.49 26.06
CA SER A 73 2.25 -6.08 27.25
C SER A 73 1.15 -5.19 27.85
N PRO A 74 1.36 -3.90 28.13
CA PRO A 74 0.27 -3.05 28.62
C PRO A 74 -0.82 -2.78 27.57
N ALA A 75 -0.48 -2.80 26.27
CA ALA A 75 -1.48 -2.66 25.21
C ALA A 75 -2.44 -3.86 25.15
N ILE A 76 -1.95 -5.09 25.35
CA ILE A 76 -2.79 -6.28 25.27
C ILE A 76 -3.78 -6.37 26.44
N ILE A 77 -3.33 -5.99 27.64
CA ILE A 77 -4.20 -5.92 28.82
C ILE A 77 -5.30 -4.87 28.58
N SER A 78 -4.93 -3.68 28.10
CA SER A 78 -5.90 -2.63 27.75
C SER A 78 -6.92 -3.10 26.70
N GLN A 79 -6.48 -3.93 25.76
CA GLN A 79 -7.30 -4.46 24.69
C GLN A 79 -8.34 -5.47 25.22
N GLU A 80 -7.92 -6.38 26.10
CA GLU A 80 -8.79 -7.36 26.73
C GLU A 80 -9.83 -6.69 27.64
N GLU A 81 -9.41 -5.72 28.45
CA GLU A 81 -10.30 -4.95 29.32
C GLU A 81 -11.37 -4.20 28.52
N ALA A 82 -10.95 -3.51 27.45
CA ALA A 82 -11.88 -2.79 26.59
C ALA A 82 -12.84 -3.74 25.86
N ALA A 83 -12.39 -4.94 25.46
CA ALA A 83 -13.23 -5.92 24.77
C ALA A 83 -14.32 -6.45 25.71
N MET A 84 -13.93 -6.76 26.94
CA MET A 84 -14.85 -7.20 27.99
C MET A 84 -15.85 -6.10 28.39
N ASP A 85 -15.40 -4.85 28.51
CA ASP A 85 -16.28 -3.71 28.80
C ASP A 85 -17.28 -3.46 27.66
N THR A 86 -16.82 -3.54 26.41
CA THR A 86 -17.68 -3.40 25.21
C THR A 86 -18.75 -4.48 25.17
N TRP A 87 -18.39 -5.74 25.44
CA TRP A 87 -19.33 -6.86 25.48
C TRP A 87 -20.34 -6.73 26.62
N LYS A 88 -19.90 -6.30 27.82
CA LYS A 88 -20.80 -6.07 28.97
C LYS A 88 -21.84 -4.97 28.70
N LYS A 89 -21.45 -3.93 27.95
CA LYS A 89 -22.33 -2.83 27.56
C LYS A 89 -23.30 -3.19 26.44
N ASN A 90 -22.95 -4.18 25.60
CA ASN A 90 -23.70 -4.58 24.41
C ASN A 90 -23.82 -6.12 24.39
N PRO A 91 -24.66 -6.71 25.28
CA PRO A 91 -24.78 -8.17 25.42
C PRO A 91 -25.37 -8.86 24.18
N GLU A 92 -25.94 -8.10 23.24
CA GLU A 92 -26.36 -8.57 21.92
C GLU A 92 -25.18 -8.93 20.99
N PHE A 93 -23.96 -8.48 21.31
CA PHE A 93 -22.79 -8.80 20.51
C PHE A 93 -22.37 -10.26 20.67
N PRO A 94 -21.88 -10.86 19.56
CA PRO A 94 -21.35 -12.22 19.60
C PRO A 94 -20.22 -12.32 20.63
N PRO A 95 -20.15 -13.40 21.44
CA PRO A 95 -19.08 -13.59 22.42
C PRO A 95 -17.69 -13.61 21.78
N GLU A 96 -17.60 -13.86 20.48
CA GLU A 96 -16.38 -13.78 19.68
C GLU A 96 -15.69 -12.40 19.75
N ILE A 97 -16.40 -11.32 20.12
CA ILE A 97 -15.80 -10.00 20.28
C ILE A 97 -14.73 -9.96 21.38
N THR A 98 -14.80 -10.85 22.38
CA THR A 98 -13.82 -10.94 23.47
C THR A 98 -12.66 -11.87 23.14
N CYS A 99 -12.63 -12.48 21.95
CA CYS A 99 -11.54 -13.36 21.56
C CYS A 99 -10.23 -12.59 21.41
N TYR A 100 -9.13 -13.22 21.81
CA TYR A 100 -7.77 -12.69 21.73
C TYR A 100 -7.33 -12.24 20.32
N SER A 101 -7.97 -12.78 19.27
CA SER A 101 -7.73 -12.43 17.87
C SER A 101 -8.47 -11.18 17.39
N VAL A 102 -9.45 -10.68 18.15
CA VAL A 102 -10.30 -9.55 17.76
C VAL A 102 -9.71 -8.24 18.27
N ILE A 103 -9.85 -7.20 17.46
CA ILE A 103 -9.41 -5.86 17.81
C ILE A 103 -10.62 -4.94 17.85
N ILE A 104 -10.78 -4.30 18.98
CA ILE A 104 -11.70 -3.21 19.25
C ILE A 104 -10.91 -1.94 19.62
N ALA A 105 -11.57 -0.79 19.60
CA ALA A 105 -10.92 0.48 19.95
C ALA A 105 -10.78 0.63 21.48
N ALA A 106 -9.57 0.47 22.01
CA ALA A 106 -9.25 0.68 23.42
C ALA A 106 -9.06 2.17 23.76
N THR A 107 -10.14 2.96 23.63
CA THR A 107 -10.11 4.44 23.74
C THR A 107 -9.69 4.98 25.10
N ALA A 108 -9.78 4.17 26.16
CA ALA A 108 -9.30 4.53 27.51
C ALA A 108 -7.77 4.40 27.66
N SER A 109 -7.08 3.76 26.71
CA SER A 109 -5.64 3.51 26.80
C SER A 109 -4.82 4.64 26.17
N ASN A 110 -3.89 5.22 26.93
CA ASN A 110 -2.94 6.20 26.39
C ASN A 110 -2.04 5.60 25.30
N ILE A 111 -1.77 4.29 25.37
CA ILE A 111 -0.96 3.59 24.36
C ILE A 111 -1.71 3.52 23.02
N PHE A 112 -3.01 3.26 23.05
CA PHE A 112 -3.85 3.26 21.87
C PHE A 112 -3.77 4.61 21.14
N TRP A 113 -3.93 5.72 21.86
CA TRP A 113 -3.83 7.07 21.30
C TRP A 113 -2.43 7.41 20.80
N LEU A 114 -1.37 6.99 21.51
CA LEU A 114 0.01 7.17 21.06
C LEU A 114 0.26 6.48 19.71
N ILE A 115 -0.10 5.20 19.59
CA ILE A 115 0.07 4.44 18.36
C ILE A 115 -0.78 5.01 17.22
N LEU A 116 -2.04 5.36 17.50
CA LEU A 116 -2.92 5.98 16.52
C LEU A 116 -2.34 7.31 16.00
N PHE A 117 -1.80 8.14 16.89
CA PHE A 117 -1.16 9.40 16.53
C PHE A 117 0.07 9.20 15.64
N LEU A 118 0.91 8.21 15.95
CA LEU A 118 2.09 7.88 15.14
C LEU A 118 1.72 7.46 13.72
N TYR A 119 0.73 6.56 13.56
CA TYR A 119 0.25 6.16 12.23
C TYR A 119 -0.44 7.32 11.49
N PHE A 120 -1.19 8.16 12.20
CA PHE A 120 -1.79 9.36 11.60
C PHE A 120 -0.73 10.32 11.05
N PHE A 121 0.34 10.57 11.82
CA PHE A 121 1.46 11.39 11.37
C PHE A 121 2.18 10.77 10.17
N GLU A 122 2.36 9.45 10.17
CA GLU A 122 2.94 8.72 9.04
C GLU A 122 2.11 8.89 7.76
N ILE A 123 0.77 8.81 7.85
CA ILE A 123 -0.14 9.06 6.72
C ILE A 123 0.05 10.48 6.16
N ILE A 124 0.19 11.50 7.03
CA ILE A 124 0.42 12.89 6.60
C ILE A 124 1.74 13.00 5.81
N ILE A 125 2.81 12.36 6.29
CA ILE A 125 4.10 12.34 5.58
C ILE A 125 3.94 11.66 4.22
N ALA A 126 3.24 10.52 4.16
CA ALA A 126 3.02 9.78 2.91
C ALA A 126 2.26 10.61 1.88
N VAL A 127 1.12 11.20 2.28
CA VAL A 127 0.26 11.99 1.39
C VAL A 127 0.98 13.24 0.91
N SER A 128 1.59 14.01 1.81
CA SER A 128 2.33 15.22 1.44
C SER A 128 3.56 14.91 0.57
N GLY A 129 4.21 13.77 0.82
CA GLY A 129 5.34 13.26 0.08
C GLY A 129 5.01 12.73 -1.31
N ALA A 130 3.78 12.28 -1.58
CA ALA A 130 3.31 11.88 -2.90
C ALA A 130 2.72 13.07 -3.70
N VAL A 131 1.81 13.82 -3.08
CA VAL A 131 1.07 14.92 -3.74
C VAL A 131 1.98 16.08 -4.09
N GLY A 132 2.90 16.44 -3.20
CA GLY A 132 3.84 17.54 -3.45
C GLY A 132 4.62 17.34 -4.75
N PRO A 133 5.42 16.26 -4.88
CA PRO A 133 6.23 16.01 -6.07
C PRO A 133 5.38 15.95 -7.34
N LEU A 134 4.18 15.36 -7.28
CA LEU A 134 3.25 15.33 -8.40
C LEU A 134 2.87 16.75 -8.88
N ILE A 135 2.37 17.59 -7.98
CA ILE A 135 1.98 18.99 -8.32
C ILE A 135 3.18 19.74 -8.90
N TYR A 136 4.35 19.58 -8.28
CA TYR A 136 5.57 20.22 -8.74
C TYR A 136 5.93 19.80 -10.17
N ILE A 137 5.94 18.49 -10.46
CA ILE A 137 6.30 17.97 -11.78
C ILE A 137 5.28 18.41 -12.84
N VAL A 138 3.98 18.40 -12.52
CA VAL A 138 2.94 18.89 -13.44
C VAL A 138 3.14 20.36 -13.78
N ARG A 139 3.38 21.21 -12.77
CA ARG A 139 3.70 22.63 -12.98
C ARG A 139 4.98 22.82 -13.76
N PHE A 140 6.00 22.00 -13.49
CA PHE A 140 7.27 22.03 -14.20
C PHE A 140 7.07 21.70 -15.69
N MET A 141 6.34 20.63 -16.04
CA MET A 141 6.09 20.27 -17.45
C MET A 141 5.21 21.29 -18.19
N SER A 142 4.35 22.02 -17.48
CA SER A 142 3.52 23.08 -18.04
C SER A 142 4.36 24.30 -18.47
N LYS A 143 5.40 24.64 -17.71
CA LYS A 143 6.38 25.65 -18.11
C LYS A 143 7.24 25.04 -19.24
N ASN A 144 7.32 25.71 -20.40
CA ASN A 144 8.02 25.22 -21.59
C ASN A 144 9.55 25.20 -21.41
N PHE A 145 10.05 24.30 -20.55
CA PHE A 145 11.49 24.06 -20.39
C PHE A 145 12.08 23.36 -21.62
N ARG A 146 13.40 23.45 -21.76
CA ARG A 146 14.24 22.92 -22.86
C ARG A 146 14.30 21.37 -22.90
N LEU A 147 13.17 20.69 -22.76
CA LEU A 147 13.07 19.24 -22.97
C LEU A 147 12.67 18.96 -24.42
N SER A 148 13.23 17.90 -25.00
CA SER A 148 12.78 17.43 -26.32
C SER A 148 11.30 17.03 -26.27
N LYS A 149 10.61 17.09 -27.42
CA LYS A 149 9.21 16.66 -27.54
C LYS A 149 9.02 15.21 -27.10
N GLU A 150 9.96 14.33 -27.43
CA GLU A 150 9.92 12.91 -27.05
C GLU A 150 10.13 12.70 -25.55
N THR A 151 11.08 13.40 -24.92
CA THR A 151 11.29 13.31 -23.46
C THR A 151 10.07 13.81 -22.69
N LYS A 152 9.44 14.92 -23.13
CA LYS A 152 8.22 15.45 -22.51
C LYS A 152 7.05 14.47 -22.62
N LYS A 153 6.90 13.81 -23.77
CA LYS A 153 5.88 12.78 -23.99
C LYS A 153 6.10 11.57 -23.07
N LEU A 154 7.33 11.09 -22.96
CA LEU A 154 7.69 9.96 -22.09
C LEU A 154 7.42 10.28 -20.61
N GLN A 155 7.86 11.46 -20.13
CA GLN A 155 7.61 11.88 -18.75
C GLN A 155 6.12 11.99 -18.43
N ARG A 156 5.32 12.57 -19.35
CA ARG A 156 3.86 12.67 -19.17
C ARG A 156 3.20 11.30 -19.04
N VAL A 157 3.56 10.33 -19.88
CA VAL A 157 2.98 8.97 -19.82
C VAL A 157 3.34 8.28 -18.50
N LEU A 158 4.60 8.39 -18.05
CA LEU A 158 5.05 7.77 -16.81
C LEU A 158 4.40 8.41 -15.57
N LEU A 159 4.18 9.72 -15.57
CA LEU A 159 3.47 10.43 -14.50
C LEU A 159 1.99 10.09 -14.47
N MET A 160 1.35 9.97 -15.63
CA MET A 160 -0.04 9.53 -15.70
C MET A 160 -0.21 8.11 -15.18
N SER A 161 0.70 7.19 -15.53
CA SER A 161 0.68 5.83 -14.97
C SER A 161 0.84 5.85 -13.45
N LEU A 162 1.76 6.65 -12.92
CA LEU A 162 1.98 6.77 -11.47
C LEU A 162 0.78 7.40 -10.74
N PHE A 163 0.15 8.40 -11.36
CA PHE A 163 -1.08 8.99 -10.83
C PHE A 163 -2.23 7.99 -10.79
N ILE A 164 -2.43 7.22 -11.86
CA ILE A 164 -3.44 6.15 -11.91
C ILE A 164 -3.16 5.11 -10.82
N GLN A 165 -1.92 4.65 -10.71
CA GLN A 165 -1.50 3.66 -9.70
C GLN A 165 -1.74 4.18 -8.28
N GLY A 166 -1.33 5.41 -7.99
CA GLY A 166 -1.56 6.05 -6.69
C GLY A 166 -3.04 6.27 -6.40
N SER A 167 -3.85 6.59 -7.42
CA SER A 167 -5.29 6.73 -7.29
C SER A 167 -5.99 5.41 -6.97
N ILE A 168 -5.56 4.30 -7.60
CA ILE A 168 -6.08 2.96 -7.28
C ILE A 168 -5.78 2.59 -5.83
N HIS A 169 -4.53 2.75 -5.38
CA HIS A 169 -4.20 2.51 -3.97
C HIS A 169 -4.99 3.44 -3.04
N GLY A 170 -5.08 4.72 -3.40
CA GLY A 170 -5.83 5.70 -2.62
C GLY A 170 -7.29 5.31 -2.46
N ILE A 171 -8.00 5.04 -3.56
CA ILE A 171 -9.42 4.67 -3.55
C ILE A 171 -9.64 3.37 -2.78
N PHE A 172 -8.90 2.31 -3.11
CA PHE A 172 -9.12 0.98 -2.55
C PHE A 172 -8.59 0.80 -1.12
N ILE A 173 -7.80 1.74 -0.59
CA ILE A 173 -7.36 1.75 0.82
C ILE A 173 -8.15 2.80 1.63
N PHE A 174 -8.23 4.05 1.16
CA PHE A 174 -8.89 5.12 1.92
C PHE A 174 -10.40 4.91 2.04
N ILE A 175 -11.08 4.39 1.01
CA ILE A 175 -12.53 4.18 1.10
C ILE A 175 -12.87 3.12 2.16
N PRO A 176 -12.27 1.91 2.15
CA PRO A 176 -12.49 0.94 3.23
C PRO A 176 -12.17 1.50 4.62
N VAL A 177 -11.05 2.22 4.77
CA VAL A 177 -10.66 2.81 6.06
C VAL A 177 -11.66 3.87 6.52
N PHE A 178 -12.08 4.77 5.63
CA PHE A 178 -13.07 5.81 5.94
C PHE A 178 -14.40 5.19 6.37
N PHE A 179 -14.87 4.17 5.65
CA PHE A 179 -16.10 3.48 6.00
C PHE A 179 -15.97 2.67 7.29
N GLN A 180 -14.79 2.14 7.60
CA GLN A 180 -14.52 1.50 8.89
C GLN A 180 -14.67 2.51 10.03
N PHE A 181 -14.10 3.72 9.87
CA PHE A 181 -14.29 4.81 10.85
C PHE A 181 -15.76 5.23 10.94
N TYR A 182 -16.44 5.41 9.81
CA TYR A 182 -17.86 5.75 9.79
C TYR A 182 -18.71 4.67 10.51
N ALA A 183 -18.46 3.39 10.26
CA ALA A 183 -19.14 2.28 10.92
C ALA A 183 -18.92 2.28 12.44
N LEU A 184 -17.74 2.68 12.91
CA LEU A 184 -17.45 2.83 14.35
C LEU A 184 -18.30 3.92 15.01
N PHE A 185 -18.62 5.02 14.31
CA PHE A 185 -19.42 6.12 14.88
C PHE A 185 -20.93 5.97 14.68
N PHE A 186 -21.35 5.37 13.56
CA PHE A 186 -22.76 5.31 13.14
C PHE A 186 -23.36 3.90 13.20
N GLN A 187 -22.64 2.93 13.78
CA GLN A 187 -23.10 1.54 14.02
C GLN A 187 -23.68 0.87 12.75
N LEU A 188 -22.99 0.98 11.61
CA LEU A 188 -23.36 0.22 10.42
C LEU A 188 -23.11 -1.29 10.66
N THR A 189 -24.17 -2.09 10.64
CA THR A 189 -24.12 -3.54 10.91
C THR A 189 -24.17 -4.42 9.66
N SER A 190 -24.03 -3.85 8.45
CA SER A 190 -24.09 -4.63 7.21
C SER A 190 -22.82 -5.45 6.99
N ASN A 191 -22.92 -6.76 7.22
CA ASN A 191 -21.84 -7.73 7.00
C ASN A 191 -21.39 -7.78 5.53
N ASP A 192 -22.32 -7.70 4.57
CA ASP A 192 -22.02 -7.70 3.14
C ASP A 192 -21.18 -6.49 2.75
N PHE A 193 -21.52 -5.31 3.28
CA PHE A 193 -20.78 -4.09 3.03
C PHE A 193 -19.35 -4.16 3.60
N ALA A 194 -19.21 -4.64 4.84
CA ALA A 194 -17.90 -4.86 5.45
C ALA A 194 -17.04 -5.86 4.65
N PHE A 195 -17.66 -6.92 4.13
CA PHE A 195 -16.98 -7.91 3.29
C PHE A 195 -16.49 -7.32 1.97
N VAL A 196 -17.30 -6.50 1.28
CA VAL A 196 -16.88 -5.80 0.06
C VAL A 196 -15.74 -4.80 0.32
N MET A 197 -15.79 -4.07 1.44
CA MET A 197 -14.70 -3.17 1.84
C MET A 197 -13.41 -3.95 2.11
N LEU A 198 -13.50 -5.11 2.79
CA LEU A 198 -12.37 -5.99 3.03
C LEU A 198 -11.79 -6.56 1.73
N LEU A 199 -12.62 -6.99 0.78
CA LEU A 199 -12.18 -7.44 -0.54
C LEU A 199 -11.48 -6.32 -1.31
N SER A 200 -12.04 -5.11 -1.27
CA SER A 200 -11.44 -3.94 -1.91
C SER A 200 -10.04 -3.68 -1.35
N PHE A 201 -9.90 -3.71 -0.03
CA PHE A 201 -8.62 -3.58 0.65
C PHE A 201 -7.67 -4.75 0.32
N ALA A 202 -8.14 -5.99 0.22
CA ALA A 202 -7.28 -7.14 -0.07
C ALA A 202 -6.75 -7.14 -1.53
N TYR A 203 -7.58 -6.77 -2.50
CA TYR A 203 -7.25 -6.87 -3.93
C TYR A 203 -6.66 -5.59 -4.54
N HIS A 204 -6.49 -4.51 -3.77
CA HIS A 204 -5.96 -3.24 -4.27
C HIS A 204 -4.61 -3.38 -5.01
N GLY A 205 -3.69 -4.19 -4.47
CA GLY A 205 -2.35 -4.38 -5.03
C GLY A 205 -2.35 -5.13 -6.36
N PHE A 206 -3.25 -6.11 -6.49
CA PHE A 206 -3.47 -6.82 -7.76
C PHE A 206 -4.01 -5.86 -8.83
N LEU A 207 -5.07 -5.12 -8.53
CA LEU A 207 -5.68 -4.17 -9.45
C LEU A 207 -4.70 -3.07 -9.90
N SER A 208 -3.91 -2.55 -8.96
CA SER A 208 -2.84 -1.60 -9.25
C SER A 208 -1.79 -2.17 -10.22
N THR A 209 -1.38 -3.43 -10.02
CA THR A 209 -0.41 -4.09 -10.90
C THR A 209 -0.96 -4.26 -12.31
N CYS A 210 -2.20 -4.72 -12.44
CA CYS A 210 -2.89 -4.81 -13.73
C CYS A 210 -2.95 -3.45 -14.44
N ALA A 211 -3.30 -2.38 -13.72
CA ALA A 211 -3.31 -1.04 -14.27
C ALA A 211 -1.92 -0.60 -14.74
N MET A 212 -0.88 -0.81 -13.94
CA MET A 212 0.50 -0.46 -14.31
C MET A 212 0.94 -1.14 -15.61
N ILE A 213 0.64 -2.44 -15.75
CA ILE A 213 0.92 -3.24 -16.95
C ILE A 213 0.19 -2.68 -18.18
N ILE A 214 -1.09 -2.35 -18.03
CA ILE A 214 -1.92 -1.81 -19.12
C ILE A 214 -1.41 -0.43 -19.53
N PHE A 215 -1.15 0.47 -18.59
CA PHE A 215 -0.84 1.87 -18.92
C PHE A 215 0.63 2.14 -19.23
N THR A 216 1.55 1.24 -18.86
CA THR A 216 2.99 1.45 -19.07
C THR A 216 3.50 0.68 -20.30
N LYS A 217 3.67 1.38 -21.43
CA LYS A 217 4.18 0.83 -22.70
C LYS A 217 5.44 -0.07 -22.56
N PRO A 218 6.53 0.33 -21.87
CA PRO A 218 7.72 -0.53 -21.77
C PRO A 218 7.48 -1.83 -20.99
N LEU A 219 6.57 -1.84 -20.01
CA LEU A 219 6.15 -3.05 -19.30
C LEU A 219 5.34 -3.97 -20.21
N ARG A 220 4.39 -3.41 -20.97
CA ARG A 220 3.60 -4.17 -21.94
C ARG A 220 4.48 -4.89 -22.96
N ILE A 221 5.48 -4.19 -23.52
CA ILE A 221 6.41 -4.77 -24.50
C ILE A 221 7.22 -5.94 -23.89
N ARG A 222 7.70 -5.80 -22.65
CA ARG A 222 8.43 -6.87 -21.96
C ARG A 222 7.56 -8.10 -21.68
N MET A 223 6.31 -7.92 -21.27
CA MET A 223 5.41 -9.08 -21.07
C MET A 223 5.12 -9.84 -22.37
N PHE A 224 4.86 -9.13 -23.48
CA PHE A 224 4.70 -9.76 -24.79
C PHE A 224 5.96 -10.52 -25.23
N PHE A 225 7.15 -10.00 -24.88
CA PHE A 225 8.40 -10.67 -25.17
C PHE A 225 8.59 -11.95 -24.34
N CYS A 226 8.30 -11.91 -23.04
CA CYS A 226 8.31 -13.10 -22.18
C CYS A 226 7.30 -14.14 -22.66
N SER A 227 6.07 -13.74 -23.01
CA SER A 227 5.04 -14.66 -23.53
C SER A 227 5.46 -15.34 -24.83
N ARG A 228 6.14 -14.63 -25.75
CA ARG A 228 6.73 -15.23 -26.98
C ARG A 228 7.93 -16.14 -26.68
N TRP A 229 8.59 -15.97 -25.54
CA TRP A 229 9.70 -16.82 -25.14
C TRP A 229 9.21 -18.11 -24.52
N THR A 230 8.20 -18.04 -23.63
CA THR A 230 7.51 -19.21 -23.06
C THR A 230 6.87 -20.08 -24.16
N SER A 231 6.23 -19.46 -25.16
CA SER A 231 5.65 -20.21 -26.29
C SER A 231 6.69 -20.90 -27.17
N LYS A 232 7.92 -20.36 -27.26
CA LYS A 232 9.02 -21.00 -28.00
C LYS A 232 9.61 -22.17 -27.24
N THR A 233 9.69 -22.08 -25.91
CA THR A 233 10.18 -23.17 -25.06
C THR A 233 9.20 -24.35 -25.04
N GLU A 234 7.88 -24.11 -25.02
CA GLU A 234 6.87 -25.17 -25.15
C GLU A 234 6.93 -25.88 -26.51
N GLN A 235 7.09 -25.15 -27.63
CA GLN A 235 7.24 -25.76 -28.95
C GLN A 235 8.53 -26.59 -29.09
N GLN A 236 9.63 -26.19 -28.45
CA GLN A 236 10.86 -26.98 -28.46
C GLN A 236 10.84 -28.20 -27.52
N THR A 237 9.93 -28.24 -26.54
CA THR A 237 9.81 -29.38 -25.61
C THR A 237 8.84 -30.45 -26.13
N GLN A 238 7.92 -30.11 -27.04
CA GLN A 238 7.05 -31.09 -27.71
C GLN A 238 7.65 -31.74 -28.98
N LEU A 239 8.71 -31.16 -29.56
CA LEU A 239 9.33 -31.70 -30.78
C LEU A 239 10.40 -32.81 -30.62
N PRO A 240 10.97 -33.15 -29.44
CA PRO A 240 11.93 -34.26 -29.36
C PRO A 240 11.30 -35.65 -29.27
N SER A 241 9.99 -35.78 -29.04
CA SER A 241 9.34 -37.09 -28.82
C SER A 241 8.70 -37.69 -30.07
N LEU A 242 8.41 -36.91 -31.12
CA LEU A 242 7.80 -37.43 -32.36
C LEU A 242 8.82 -37.89 -33.41
N THR A 243 10.07 -37.42 -33.35
CA THR A 243 11.11 -37.79 -34.33
C THR A 243 11.80 -39.13 -34.01
N LYS A 244 11.59 -39.72 -32.82
CA LYS A 244 12.12 -41.06 -32.48
C LYS A 244 11.19 -42.22 -32.86
N ALA A 245 9.99 -41.96 -33.38
CA ALA A 245 9.04 -43.02 -33.75
C ALA A 245 8.94 -43.28 -35.27
N ILE A 246 9.60 -42.48 -36.12
CA ILE A 246 9.50 -42.60 -37.60
C ILE A 246 10.78 -43.21 -38.23
N THR A 247 11.84 -43.44 -37.45
CA THR A 247 13.10 -44.05 -37.94
C THR A 247 13.25 -45.55 -37.64
N ASN A 248 12.19 -46.23 -37.22
CA ASN A 248 12.18 -47.69 -37.02
C ASN A 248 10.95 -48.36 -37.70
N ILE A 249 10.75 -48.09 -38.99
CA ILE A 249 9.97 -48.95 -39.90
C ILE A 249 10.79 -49.12 -41.18
#